data_AF-A0A9D0KIU6-F1
#
_entry.id   AF-A0A9D0KIU6-F1
#
_cell.length_a   1.000
_cell.length_b   1.000
_cell.length_c   1.000
_cell.angle_alpha   90.00
_cell.angle_beta   90.00
_cell.angle_gamma   90.00
#
_symmetry.space_group_name_H-M   'P 1'
#
loop_
_entity.id
_entity.type
_entity.pdbx_description
1 polymer ?
#
loop_
_entity_poly.entity_id
_entity_poly.type
_entity_poly.pdbx_seq_one_letter_code
_entity_poly.pdbx_strand_id
1 'polypeptide(L)'
;GKPTNAAAKLAFFNLGQVTLELIEPLGGDSVWQEVLDEKGEGFHHIAFQVKDTPKVTAFLEEQGIPVIQQGHYTGGMYTYVDSEPVLGIMLELLENFE
;
A
#
# COMPACT_ATOMS: atom_id res chain seq x y z
N GLY A 1 -0.38 4.08 -14.36
CA GLY A 1 0.62 5.06 -13.85
C GLY A 1 1.89 5.00 -14.66
N LYS A 2 2.94 5.71 -14.21
CA LYS A 2 4.31 5.60 -14.74
C LYS A 2 5.10 4.60 -13.90
N PRO A 3 5.91 3.70 -14.49
CA PRO A 3 6.82 2.86 -13.71
C PRO A 3 7.83 3.70 -12.93
N THR A 4 8.23 3.19 -11.76
CA THR A 4 9.22 3.80 -10.86
C THR A 4 10.17 2.72 -10.36
N ASN A 5 11.41 3.09 -10.06
CA ASN A 5 12.40 2.22 -9.43
C ASN A 5 12.47 2.46 -7.91
N ALA A 6 11.43 3.06 -7.33
CA ALA A 6 11.34 3.29 -5.90
C ALA A 6 11.54 1.99 -5.11
N ALA A 7 12.30 2.10 -4.03
CA ALA A 7 12.62 0.99 -3.15
C ALA A 7 12.52 1.47 -1.70
N ALA A 8 12.26 0.53 -0.80
CA ALA A 8 12.26 0.79 0.64
C ALA A 8 13.00 -0.33 1.37
N LYS A 9 13.59 -0.01 2.51
CA LYS A 9 13.94 -1.04 3.51
C LYS A 9 12.71 -1.32 4.34
N LEU A 10 12.44 -2.60 4.56
CA LEU A 10 11.27 -3.06 5.29
C LEU A 10 11.73 -3.86 6.52
N ALA A 11 11.08 -3.63 7.66
CA ALA A 11 11.24 -4.45 8.85
C ALA A 11 9.86 -4.86 9.39
N PHE A 12 9.68 -6.16 9.64
CA PHE A 12 8.39 -6.72 10.03
C PHE A 12 8.44 -7.26 11.45
N PHE A 13 7.43 -6.91 12.25
CA PHE A 13 7.23 -7.41 13.61
C PHE A 13 5.87 -8.08 13.71
N ASN A 14 5.87 -9.38 14.03
CA ASN A 14 4.64 -10.14 14.23
C ASN A 14 4.13 -9.94 15.67
N LEU A 15 2.96 -9.33 15.81
CA LEU A 15 2.33 -9.00 17.09
C LEU A 15 1.03 -9.81 17.26
N GLY A 16 1.10 -11.11 16.98
CA GLY A 16 -0.05 -12.02 16.97
C GLY A 16 -0.82 -11.93 15.66
N GLN A 17 -2.01 -11.34 15.70
CA GLN A 17 -2.90 -11.23 14.54
C GLN A 17 -2.65 -9.98 13.68
N VAL A 18 -1.67 -9.16 14.06
CA VAL A 18 -1.27 -7.94 13.35
C VAL A 18 0.23 -8.02 13.10
N THR A 19 0.64 -7.65 11.90
CA THR A 19 2.04 -7.41 11.56
C THR A 19 2.26 -5.91 11.53
N LEU A 20 3.23 -5.42 12.29
CA LEU A 20 3.74 -4.06 12.16
C LEU A 20 4.85 -4.06 11.11
N GLU A 21 4.67 -3.29 10.05
CA GLU A 21 5.67 -3.04 9.02
C GLU A 21 6.27 -1.64 9.22
N LEU A 22 7.60 -1.57 9.33
CA LEU A 22 8.35 -0.31 9.26
C LEU A 22 8.88 -0.15 7.84
N ILE A 23 8.73 1.06 7.29
CA ILE A 23 9.08 1.39 5.91
C ILE A 23 10.05 2.56 5.93
N GLU A 24 11.26 2.36 5.39
CA GLU A 24 12.24 3.43 5.12
C GLU A 24 12.38 3.57 3.59
N PRO A 25 11.70 4.54 2.96
CA PRO A 25 11.88 4.83 1.54
C PRO A 25 13.32 5.22 1.24
N LEU A 26 13.87 4.73 0.12
CA LEU A 26 15.22 5.02 -0.35
C LEU A 26 15.24 6.11 -1.44
N GLY A 27 14.22 6.96 -1.46
CA GLY A 27 13.97 7.95 -2.51
C GLY A 27 13.26 7.38 -3.74
N GLY A 28 13.07 8.24 -4.74
CA GLY A 28 12.31 7.96 -5.96
C GLY A 28 10.81 8.22 -5.80
N ASP A 29 10.12 8.26 -6.94
CA ASP A 29 8.69 8.57 -6.98
C ASP A 29 7.89 7.38 -6.42
N SER A 30 7.41 7.48 -5.18
CA SER A 30 6.53 6.51 -4.54
C SER A 30 5.65 7.18 -3.50
N VAL A 31 4.49 6.57 -3.24
CA VAL A 31 3.56 7.03 -2.20
C VAL A 31 4.22 7.05 -0.82
N TRP A 32 5.17 6.15 -0.55
CA TRP A 32 5.89 6.13 0.72
C TRP A 32 6.76 7.38 0.91
N GLN A 33 7.53 7.76 -0.13
CA GLN A 33 8.36 8.96 -0.09
C GLN A 33 7.49 10.23 -0.04
N GLU A 34 6.43 10.28 -0.82
CA GLU A 34 5.48 11.40 -0.85
C GLU A 34 4.84 11.64 0.52
N VAL A 35 4.29 10.59 1.15
CA VAL A 35 3.70 10.70 2.49
C VAL A 35 4.74 11.11 3.54
N LEU A 36 5.97 10.58 3.46
CA LEU A 36 7.04 10.95 4.37
C LEU A 36 7.43 12.43 4.22
N ASP A 37 7.53 12.93 3.00
CA ASP A 37 7.88 14.34 2.72
C ASP A 37 6.78 15.31 3.19
N GLU A 38 5.51 14.93 3.03
CA GLU A 38 4.37 15.78 3.37
C GLU A 38 3.98 15.74 4.85
N LYS A 39 3.96 14.55 5.45
CA LYS A 39 3.39 14.32 6.79
C LYS A 39 4.43 13.95 7.85
N GLY A 40 5.66 13.61 7.44
CA GLY A 40 6.68 13.07 8.33
C GLY A 40 6.39 11.61 8.72
N GLU A 41 7.08 11.13 9.75
CA GLU A 41 6.92 9.77 10.26
C GLU A 41 5.52 9.56 10.89
N GLY A 42 4.88 8.42 10.61
CA GLY A 42 3.56 8.12 11.15
C GLY A 42 2.94 6.85 10.54
N PHE A 43 1.65 6.64 10.81
CA PHE A 43 0.89 5.56 10.18
C PHE A 43 0.69 5.88 8.70
N HIS A 44 1.27 5.05 7.83
CA HIS A 44 1.14 5.19 6.38
C HIS A 44 -0.13 4.53 5.84
N HIS A 45 -0.39 3.27 6.19
CA HIS A 45 -1.53 2.52 5.65
C HIS A 45 -2.01 1.42 6.61
N ILE A 46 -3.16 0.81 6.29
CA ILE A 46 -3.60 -0.49 6.84
C ILE A 46 -3.76 -1.47 5.68
N ALA A 47 -3.09 -2.62 5.79
CA ALA A 47 -3.09 -3.64 4.75
C ALA A 47 -4.08 -4.78 5.02
N PHE A 48 -4.73 -5.24 3.97
CA PHE A 48 -5.60 -6.41 4.00
C PHE A 48 -5.19 -7.44 2.95
N GLN A 49 -5.09 -8.70 3.36
CA GLN A 49 -4.94 -9.80 2.43
C GLN A 49 -6.26 -10.01 1.68
N VAL A 50 -6.21 -9.96 0.35
CA VAL A 50 -7.35 -10.18 -0.53
C VAL A 50 -7.07 -11.32 -1.51
N LYS A 51 -8.14 -11.71 -2.20
CA LYS A 51 -8.09 -12.58 -3.38
C LYS A 51 -8.72 -11.81 -4.53
N ASP A 52 -8.14 -11.92 -5.72
CA ASP A 52 -8.58 -11.23 -6.92
C ASP A 52 -8.54 -9.70 -6.74
N THR A 53 -7.33 -9.15 -6.67
CA THR A 53 -7.10 -7.70 -6.58
C THR A 53 -7.90 -6.92 -7.63
N PRO A 54 -7.96 -7.33 -8.93
CA PRO A 54 -8.77 -6.65 -9.93
C PRO A 54 -10.25 -6.52 -9.56
N LYS A 55 -10.85 -7.55 -8.98
CA LYS A 55 -12.24 -7.50 -8.52
C LYS A 55 -12.43 -6.52 -7.35
N VAL A 56 -11.51 -6.53 -6.39
CA VAL A 56 -11.58 -5.65 -5.22
C VAL A 56 -11.37 -4.19 -5.62
N THR A 57 -10.40 -3.89 -6.48
CA THR A 57 -10.16 -2.53 -6.96
C THR A 57 -11.34 -2.01 -7.77
N ALA A 58 -11.98 -2.83 -8.61
CA ALA A 58 -13.19 -2.43 -9.33
C ALA A 58 -14.33 -2.05 -8.36
N PHE A 59 -14.54 -2.83 -7.30
CA PHE A 59 -15.53 -2.50 -6.27
C PHE A 59 -15.19 -1.18 -5.55
N LEU A 60 -13.92 -0.95 -5.19
CA LEU A 60 -13.50 0.27 -4.50
C LEU A 60 -13.59 1.51 -5.40
N GLU A 61 -13.28 1.36 -6.68
CA GLU A 61 -13.43 2.42 -7.68
C GLU A 61 -14.90 2.89 -7.77
N GLU A 62 -15.86 1.94 -7.75
CA GLU A 62 -17.29 2.26 -7.70
C GLU A 62 -17.70 3.03 -6.43
N GLN A 63 -16.93 2.91 -5.35
CA GLN A 63 -17.12 3.67 -4.11
C GLN A 63 -16.33 5.00 -4.09
N GLY A 64 -15.68 5.38 -5.19
CA GLY A 64 -14.88 6.60 -5.27
C GLY A 64 -13.52 6.49 -4.58
N ILE A 65 -12.99 5.27 -4.42
CA ILE A 65 -11.69 4.98 -3.80
C ILE A 65 -10.76 4.42 -4.89
N PRO A 66 -10.11 5.29 -5.69
CA PRO A 66 -9.31 4.87 -6.82
C PRO A 66 -7.95 4.29 -6.43
N VAL A 67 -7.31 3.56 -7.34
CA VAL A 67 -5.94 3.06 -7.16
C VAL A 67 -4.91 4.20 -7.25
N ILE A 68 -3.98 4.25 -6.30
CA ILE A 68 -2.85 5.22 -6.26
C ILE A 68 -1.59 4.61 -6.88
N GLN A 69 -1.15 3.48 -6.32
CA GLN A 69 0.12 2.84 -6.65
C GLN A 69 -0.02 1.33 -6.57
N GLN A 70 0.64 0.61 -7.47
CA GLN A 70 0.73 -0.84 -7.46
C GLN A 70 2.17 -1.27 -7.68
N GLY A 71 2.53 -2.42 -7.14
CA GLY A 71 3.81 -3.04 -7.41
C GLY A 71 3.80 -4.53 -7.11
N HIS A 72 4.86 -5.20 -7.55
CA HIS A 72 5.03 -6.63 -7.36
C HIS A 72 6.17 -6.90 -6.39
N TYR A 73 6.01 -7.96 -5.60
CA TYR A 73 7.06 -8.56 -4.80
C TYR A 73 7.16 -10.05 -5.11
N THR A 74 8.13 -10.74 -4.53
CA THR A 74 8.30 -12.18 -4.75
C THR A 74 7.06 -12.93 -4.30
N GLY A 75 6.31 -13.51 -5.24
CA GLY A 75 5.12 -14.31 -4.95
C GLY A 75 3.81 -13.53 -4.80
N GLY A 76 3.78 -12.22 -5.08
CA GLY A 76 2.55 -11.44 -4.95
C GLY A 76 2.61 -10.01 -5.47
N MET A 77 1.59 -9.24 -5.09
CA MET A 77 1.47 -7.82 -5.41
C MET A 77 0.84 -7.03 -4.28
N TYR A 78 1.17 -5.74 -4.23
CA TYR A 78 0.52 -4.76 -3.38
C TYR A 78 -0.22 -3.72 -4.22
N THR A 79 -1.31 -3.18 -3.69
CA THR A 79 -2.10 -2.10 -4.33
C THR A 79 -2.58 -1.12 -3.28
N TYR A 80 -2.08 0.11 -3.32
CA TYR A 80 -2.56 1.24 -2.52
C TYR A 80 -3.76 1.89 -3.20
N VAL A 81 -4.76 2.26 -2.40
CA VAL A 81 -5.99 2.93 -2.85
C VAL A 81 -6.27 4.20 -2.05
N ASP A 82 -6.80 5.23 -2.71
CA ASP A 82 -7.08 6.54 -2.15
C ASP A 82 -8.34 6.54 -1.28
N SER A 83 -8.18 5.95 -0.10
CA SER A 83 -9.25 5.71 0.87
C SER A 83 -9.20 6.70 2.03
N GLU A 84 -8.13 7.48 2.16
CA GLU A 84 -7.99 8.47 3.23
C GLU A 84 -9.15 9.51 3.25
N PRO A 85 -9.63 10.04 2.11
CA PRO A 85 -10.74 10.99 2.11
C PRO A 85 -12.05 10.44 2.68
N VAL A 86 -12.25 9.12 2.63
CA VAL A 86 -13.51 8.45 3.02
C VAL A 86 -13.38 7.72 4.36
N LEU A 87 -12.22 7.11 4.63
CA LEU A 87 -11.96 6.23 5.77
C LEU A 87 -10.96 6.80 6.79
N GLY A 88 -10.33 7.94 6.48
CA GLY A 88 -9.34 8.59 7.33
C GLY A 88 -7.95 7.94 7.35
N ILE A 89 -7.74 6.90 6.54
CA ILE A 89 -6.42 6.26 6.34
C ILE A 89 -6.35 5.58 4.97
N MET A 90 -5.14 5.50 4.42
CA MET A 90 -4.88 4.75 3.19
C MET A 90 -4.95 3.24 3.44
N LEU A 91 -5.60 2.53 2.54
CA LEU A 91 -5.67 1.08 2.52
C LEU A 91 -4.70 0.50 1.51
N GLU A 92 -4.16 -0.66 1.85
CA GLU A 92 -3.38 -1.51 0.97
C GLU A 92 -4.08 -2.86 0.78
N LEU A 93 -4.12 -3.32 -0.46
CA LEU A 93 -4.53 -4.67 -0.82
C LEU A 93 -3.27 -5.50 -1.09
N LEU A 94 -3.14 -6.62 -0.37
CA LEU A 94 -2.08 -7.59 -0.57
C LEU A 94 -2.66 -8.86 -1.19
N GLU A 95 -2.07 -9.32 -2.28
CA GLU A 95 -2.43 -10.59 -2.92
C GLU A 95 -1.18 -11.44 -3.14
N ASN A 96 -1.17 -12.63 -2.54
CA ASN A 96 -0.17 -13.65 -2.80
C ASN A 96 -0.71 -14.57 -3.89
N PHE A 97 0.12 -14.90 -4.88
CA PHE A 97 -0.26 -15.68 -6.07
C PHE A 97 -0.20 -17.20 -5.86
N GLU A 98 0.00 -17.66 -4.62
CA GLU A 98 0.00 -19.07 -4.23
C GLU A 98 -1.42 -19.64 -4.03
#